data_AF-A0A524CQ89-F1
#
_entry.id   AF-A0A524CQ89-F1
#
_cell.length_a   1.000
_cell.length_b   1.000
_cell.length_c   1.000
_cell.angle_alpha   90.00
_cell.angle_beta   90.00
_cell.angle_gamma   90.00
#
_symmetry.space_group_name_H-M   'P 1'
#
loop_
_entity.id
_entity.type
_entity.pdbx_description
1 polymer ?
#
loop_
_entity_poly.entity_id
_entity_poly.type
_entity_poly.pdbx_seq_one_letter_code
_entity_poly.pdbx_strand_id
1 'polypeptide(L)'
;MNKIEEEIIAMLIEHSRIIYSTISDMGVYYTTWKESSGSDKSVKKTLEKKRSKMQLSEEDADAIKIKLIKDFSEAGAPGLSNYMTLILRMDNVINSALEFVDIISTIRSKLNKDMLKRYEKLINNLMKMADELKTTIKNLRDNPQEVFNNTTMIHELENEIDEIFREFLNYLYNKEDLEVRLLFKL
;
A
#
# COMPACT_ATOMS: atom_id res chain seq x y z
N MET A 1 -15.09 -8.15 -24.57
CA MET A 1 -15.49 -7.72 -23.22
C MET A 1 -16.96 -7.40 -23.23
N ASN A 2 -17.73 -7.83 -22.24
CA ASN A 2 -19.12 -7.41 -22.10
C ASN A 2 -19.18 -6.05 -21.34
N LYS A 3 -20.32 -5.35 -21.41
CA LYS A 3 -20.48 -4.03 -20.77
C LYS A 3 -20.21 -4.04 -19.25
N ILE A 4 -20.61 -5.10 -18.57
CA ILE A 4 -20.42 -5.25 -17.11
C ILE A 4 -18.94 -5.44 -16.78
N GLU A 5 -18.22 -6.22 -17.58
CA GLU A 5 -16.79 -6.45 -17.47
C GLU A 5 -15.99 -5.16 -17.70
N GLU A 6 -16.38 -4.34 -18.67
CA GLU A 6 -15.81 -2.99 -18.89
C GLU A 6 -15.98 -2.08 -17.68
N GLU A 7 -17.18 -2.04 -17.10
CA GLU A 7 -17.47 -1.24 -15.90
C GLU A 7 -16.68 -1.72 -14.68
N ILE A 8 -16.56 -3.04 -14.49
CA ILE A 8 -15.74 -3.63 -13.42
C ILE A 8 -14.26 -3.30 -13.60
N ILE A 9 -13.72 -3.45 -14.81
CA ILE A 9 -12.32 -3.12 -15.08
C ILE A 9 -12.07 -1.62 -14.86
N ALA A 10 -13.01 -0.74 -15.23
CA ALA A 10 -12.89 0.68 -14.95
C ALA A 10 -12.84 0.96 -13.43
N MET A 11 -13.66 0.28 -12.64
CA MET A 11 -13.62 0.37 -11.17
C MET A 11 -12.29 -0.15 -10.59
N LEU A 12 -11.77 -1.26 -11.10
CA LEU A 12 -10.46 -1.79 -10.69
C LEU A 12 -9.32 -0.83 -11.02
N ILE A 13 -9.35 -0.21 -12.20
CA ILE A 13 -8.37 0.80 -12.61
C ILE A 13 -8.39 1.96 -11.61
N GLU A 14 -9.57 2.46 -11.26
CA GLU A 14 -9.67 3.56 -10.30
C GLU A 14 -9.18 3.17 -8.91
N HIS A 15 -9.58 1.99 -8.41
CA HIS A 15 -9.11 1.49 -7.13
C HIS A 15 -7.58 1.29 -7.10
N SER A 16 -6.98 0.84 -8.22
CA SER A 16 -5.51 0.69 -8.33
C SER A 16 -4.77 2.03 -8.27
N ARG A 17 -5.39 3.11 -8.76
CA ARG A 17 -4.83 4.47 -8.65
C ARG A 17 -4.88 4.97 -7.22
N ILE A 18 -5.97 4.65 -6.50
CA ILE A 18 -6.08 4.97 -5.07
C ILE A 18 -4.98 4.25 -4.29
N ILE A 19 -4.74 2.95 -4.54
CA ILE A 19 -3.62 2.22 -3.91
C ILE A 19 -2.29 2.94 -4.15
N TYR A 20 -1.98 3.27 -5.40
CA TYR A 20 -0.74 3.97 -5.74
C TYR A 20 -0.63 5.32 -4.99
N SER A 21 -1.72 6.09 -4.92
CA SER A 21 -1.76 7.35 -4.18
C SER A 21 -1.54 7.15 -2.68
N THR A 22 -2.22 6.18 -2.06
CA THR A 22 -2.11 5.87 -0.63
C THR A 22 -0.70 5.42 -0.26
N ILE A 23 -0.08 4.53 -1.04
CA ILE A 23 1.30 4.09 -0.82
C ILE A 23 2.30 5.24 -1.02
N SER A 24 2.04 6.14 -1.97
CA SER A 24 2.84 7.35 -2.15
C SER A 24 2.70 8.30 -0.95
N ASP A 25 1.47 8.55 -0.49
CA ASP A 25 1.20 9.39 0.69
C ASP A 25 1.81 8.79 1.96
N MET A 26 1.83 7.46 2.10
CA MET A 26 2.52 6.72 3.16
C MET A 26 4.03 7.05 3.15
N GLY A 27 4.69 7.03 1.98
CA GLY A 27 6.10 7.39 1.87
C GLY A 27 6.39 8.86 2.21
N VAL A 28 5.49 9.77 1.83
CA VAL A 28 5.60 11.18 2.20
C VAL A 28 5.35 11.37 3.71
N TYR A 29 4.40 10.64 4.29
CA TYR A 29 4.15 10.64 5.74
C TYR A 29 5.41 10.20 6.48
N TYR A 30 6.00 9.07 6.07
CA TYR A 30 7.24 8.54 6.63
C TYR A 30 8.37 9.57 6.60
N THR A 31 8.58 10.22 5.44
CA THR A 31 9.62 11.23 5.28
C THR A 31 9.40 12.42 6.23
N THR A 32 8.17 12.92 6.31
CA THR A 32 7.79 14.01 7.22
C THR A 32 7.98 13.61 8.69
N TRP A 33 7.63 12.37 9.04
CA TRP A 33 7.77 11.83 10.38
C TRP A 33 9.25 11.66 10.78
N LYS A 34 10.07 11.12 9.87
CA LYS A 34 11.52 10.93 10.04
C LYS A 34 12.26 12.25 10.28
N GLU A 35 11.85 13.33 9.61
CA GLU A 35 12.41 14.67 9.77
C GLU A 35 11.93 15.38 11.04
N SER A 36 10.89 14.86 11.70
CA SER A 36 10.33 15.45 12.92
C SER A 36 11.21 15.18 14.14
N SER A 37 12.25 15.99 14.34
CA SER A 37 13.02 16.00 15.58
C SER A 37 12.25 16.70 16.70
N GLY A 38 11.29 16.00 17.31
CA GLY A 38 10.69 16.32 18.62
C GLY A 38 9.86 17.61 18.72
N SER A 39 8.56 17.44 18.97
CA SER A 39 7.65 18.46 19.55
C SER A 39 7.23 19.65 18.68
N ASP A 40 7.57 19.70 17.39
CA ASP A 40 7.06 20.77 16.52
C ASP A 40 5.56 20.57 16.24
N LYS A 41 4.73 21.46 16.78
CA LYS A 41 3.27 21.47 16.57
C LYS A 41 2.90 21.60 15.09
N SER A 42 3.72 22.27 14.29
CA SER A 42 3.47 22.45 12.85
C SER A 42 3.63 21.13 12.09
N VAL A 43 4.63 20.32 12.46
CA VAL A 43 4.88 19.00 11.85
C VAL A 43 3.78 18.00 12.24
N LYS A 44 3.33 18.02 13.51
CA LYS A 44 2.18 17.21 13.95
C LYS A 44 0.92 17.49 13.13
N LYS A 45 0.59 18.76 12.93
CA LYS A 45 -0.57 19.16 12.11
C LYS A 45 -0.43 18.71 10.65
N THR A 46 0.79 18.72 10.11
CA THR A 46 1.06 18.21 8.75
C THR A 46 0.87 16.69 8.67
N LEU A 47 1.37 15.93 9.65
CA LEU A 47 1.17 14.49 9.74
C LEU A 47 -0.32 14.12 9.90
N GLU A 48 -1.06 14.81 10.77
CA GLU A 48 -2.50 14.63 10.94
C GLU A 48 -3.26 14.87 9.62
N LYS A 49 -2.94 15.96 8.91
CA LYS A 49 -3.54 16.23 7.59
C LYS A 49 -3.25 15.13 6.58
N LYS A 50 -2.03 14.60 6.54
CA LYS A 50 -1.66 13.50 5.64
C LYS A 50 -2.41 12.22 5.98
N ARG A 51 -2.50 11.88 7.27
CA ARG A 51 -3.31 10.75 7.75
C ARG A 51 -4.78 10.91 7.36
N SER A 52 -5.37 12.09 7.59
CA SER A 52 -6.75 12.37 7.19
C SER A 52 -6.97 12.22 5.69
N LYS A 53 -6.01 12.66 4.85
CA LYS A 53 -6.07 12.45 3.40
C LYS A 53 -6.10 10.96 3.05
N MET A 54 -5.23 10.16 3.67
CA MET A 54 -5.19 8.71 3.44
C MET A 54 -6.50 8.03 3.90
N GLN A 55 -7.11 8.49 4.99
CA GLN A 55 -8.42 7.99 5.43
C GLN A 55 -9.51 8.26 4.39
N LEU A 56 -9.56 9.47 3.83
CA LEU A 56 -10.51 9.79 2.76
C LEU A 56 -10.29 8.91 1.53
N SER A 57 -9.04 8.61 1.18
CA SER A 57 -8.73 7.68 0.09
C SER A 57 -9.18 6.25 0.39
N GLU A 58 -9.14 5.81 1.64
CA GLU A 58 -9.68 4.51 2.05
C GLU A 58 -11.21 4.48 1.96
N GLU A 59 -11.90 5.54 2.40
CA GLU A 59 -13.35 5.69 2.24
C GLU A 59 -13.78 5.66 0.76
N ASP A 60 -13.04 6.34 -0.12
CA ASP A 60 -13.27 6.32 -1.56
C ASP A 60 -13.07 4.91 -2.16
N ALA A 61 -12.05 4.18 -1.70
CA ALA A 61 -11.78 2.81 -2.14
C ALA A 61 -12.84 1.82 -1.67
N ASP A 62 -13.31 1.96 -0.42
CA ASP A 62 -14.38 1.16 0.16
C ASP A 62 -15.69 1.36 -0.61
N ALA A 63 -16.00 2.60 -1.00
CA ALA A 63 -17.16 2.89 -1.86
C ALA A 63 -17.09 2.17 -3.21
N ILE A 64 -15.91 2.09 -3.84
CA ILE A 64 -15.70 1.32 -5.08
C ILE A 64 -15.90 -0.17 -4.82
N LYS A 65 -15.34 -0.70 -3.73
CA LYS A 65 -15.50 -2.11 -3.34
C LYS A 65 -16.96 -2.48 -3.15
N ILE A 66 -17.71 -1.70 -2.35
CA ILE A 66 -19.14 -1.91 -2.10
C ILE A 66 -19.93 -1.88 -3.41
N LYS A 67 -19.65 -0.92 -4.29
CA LYS A 67 -20.32 -0.82 -5.58
C LYS A 67 -20.08 -2.06 -6.44
N LEU A 68 -18.83 -2.52 -6.54
CA LEU A 68 -18.48 -3.73 -7.30
C LEU A 68 -19.17 -4.98 -6.72
N ILE A 69 -19.22 -5.12 -5.39
CA ILE A 69 -19.94 -6.19 -4.70
C ILE A 69 -21.42 -6.20 -5.07
N LYS A 70 -22.05 -5.02 -5.02
CA LYS A 70 -23.45 -4.85 -5.36
C LYS A 70 -23.72 -5.25 -6.81
N ASP A 71 -22.97 -4.68 -7.75
CA ASP A 71 -23.14 -4.93 -9.19
C ASP A 71 -22.95 -6.41 -9.52
N PHE A 72 -21.98 -7.09 -8.88
CA PHE A 72 -21.79 -8.54 -9.01
C PHE A 72 -22.98 -9.34 -8.47
N SER A 73 -23.50 -8.98 -7.29
CA SER A 73 -24.62 -9.68 -6.66
C SER A 73 -25.91 -9.60 -7.46
N GLU A 74 -26.16 -8.48 -8.13
CA GLU A 74 -27.35 -8.24 -8.95
C GLU A 74 -27.26 -8.93 -10.33
N ALA A 75 -26.06 -8.99 -10.92
CA ALA A 75 -25.85 -9.55 -12.24
C ALA A 75 -25.83 -11.09 -12.28
N GLY A 76 -25.66 -11.77 -11.12
CA GLY A 76 -25.57 -13.23 -11.02
C GLY A 76 -24.49 -13.82 -11.92
N ALA A 77 -23.44 -13.05 -12.22
CA ALA A 77 -22.62 -13.23 -13.40
C ALA A 77 -21.55 -14.34 -13.24
N PRO A 78 -21.72 -15.52 -13.86
CA PRO A 78 -20.68 -16.54 -13.87
C PRO A 78 -19.42 -15.99 -14.56
N GLY A 79 -18.27 -16.13 -13.89
CA GLY A 79 -16.95 -15.73 -14.43
C GLY A 79 -16.36 -14.43 -13.87
N LEU A 80 -17.09 -13.66 -13.05
CA LEU A 80 -16.59 -12.39 -12.47
C LEU A 80 -16.03 -12.53 -11.04
N SER A 81 -15.99 -13.75 -10.49
CA SER A 81 -15.50 -14.04 -9.13
C SER A 81 -14.03 -13.64 -8.91
N ASN A 82 -13.22 -13.68 -9.97
CA ASN A 82 -11.80 -13.30 -9.90
C ASN A 82 -11.64 -11.79 -9.69
N TYR A 83 -12.48 -10.96 -10.31
CA TYR A 83 -12.49 -9.52 -10.08
C TYR A 83 -12.94 -9.17 -8.66
N MET A 84 -13.90 -9.93 -8.11
CA MET A 84 -14.29 -9.80 -6.70
C MET A 84 -13.14 -10.12 -5.75
N THR A 85 -12.44 -11.23 -6.01
CA THR A 85 -11.29 -11.63 -5.19
C THR A 85 -10.18 -10.59 -5.27
N LEU A 86 -9.98 -10.01 -6.46
CA LEU A 86 -8.98 -8.98 -6.70
C LEU A 86 -9.29 -7.70 -5.94
N ILE A 87 -10.53 -7.17 -6.00
CA ILE A 87 -10.89 -5.93 -5.30
C ILE A 87 -10.75 -6.08 -3.78
N LEU A 88 -11.12 -7.24 -3.21
CA LEU A 88 -10.97 -7.51 -1.78
C LEU A 88 -9.49 -7.53 -1.35
N ARG A 89 -8.60 -8.06 -2.20
CA ARG A 89 -7.15 -8.08 -1.94
C ARG A 89 -6.54 -6.69 -2.09
N MET A 90 -6.98 -5.94 -3.10
CA MET A 90 -6.56 -4.56 -3.36
C MET A 90 -6.89 -3.64 -2.16
N ASP A 91 -8.09 -3.78 -1.61
CA ASP A 91 -8.55 -3.02 -0.44
C ASP A 91 -7.67 -3.23 0.80
N ASN A 92 -7.25 -4.48 1.05
CA ASN A 92 -6.35 -4.79 2.17
C ASN A 92 -5.01 -4.03 2.10
N VAL A 93 -4.50 -3.74 0.90
CA VAL A 93 -3.24 -2.98 0.74
C VAL A 93 -3.37 -1.55 1.29
N ILE A 94 -4.53 -0.92 1.08
CA ILE A 94 -4.81 0.44 1.58
C ILE A 94 -4.85 0.43 3.10
N ASN A 95 -5.55 -0.56 3.68
CA ASN A 95 -5.66 -0.72 5.13
C ASN A 95 -4.29 -0.90 5.80
N SER A 96 -3.42 -1.74 5.23
CA SER A 96 -2.06 -1.94 5.74
C SER A 96 -1.20 -0.66 5.69
N ALA A 97 -1.38 0.19 4.67
CA ALA A 97 -0.67 1.46 4.58
C ALA A 97 -1.10 2.46 5.68
N LEU A 98 -2.39 2.50 5.99
CA LEU A 98 -2.92 3.28 7.11
C LEU A 98 -2.44 2.75 8.46
N GLU A 99 -2.46 1.44 8.65
CA GLU A 99 -1.97 0.79 9.87
C GLU A 99 -0.48 1.10 10.10
N PHE A 100 0.35 1.07 9.06
CA PHE A 100 1.76 1.47 9.15
C PHE A 100 1.91 2.91 9.66
N VAL A 101 1.11 3.84 9.12
CA VAL A 101 1.11 5.25 9.54
C VAL A 101 0.68 5.41 11.00
N ASP A 102 -0.31 4.63 11.44
CA ASP A 102 -0.75 4.62 12.83
C ASP A 102 0.35 4.08 13.76
N ILE A 103 0.95 2.94 13.43
CA ILE A 103 2.03 2.34 14.20
C ILE A 103 3.21 3.31 14.34
N ILE A 104 3.71 3.86 13.22
CA ILE A 104 4.91 4.69 13.23
C ILE A 104 4.70 5.98 14.03
N SER A 105 3.48 6.53 14.03
CA SER A 105 3.12 7.71 14.83
C SER A 105 3.28 7.47 16.34
N THR A 106 3.20 6.21 16.80
CA THR A 106 3.33 5.84 18.21
C THR A 106 4.77 5.61 18.65
N ILE A 107 5.71 5.53 17.70
CA ILE A 107 7.14 5.33 17.99
C ILE A 107 7.72 6.64 18.52
N ARG A 108 7.93 6.70 19.84
CA ARG A 108 8.48 7.88 20.53
C ARG A 108 10.00 7.90 20.57
N SER A 109 10.64 6.74 20.41
CA SER A 109 12.09 6.59 20.46
C SER A 109 12.71 6.98 19.12
N LYS A 110 13.85 7.66 19.17
CA LYS A 110 14.58 8.03 17.95
C LYS A 110 15.17 6.77 17.33
N LEU A 111 14.59 6.32 16.22
CA LEU A 111 15.15 5.22 15.44
C LEU A 111 16.54 5.61 14.95
N ASN A 112 17.46 4.65 14.93
CA ASN A 112 18.80 4.88 14.40
C ASN A 112 18.74 5.07 12.86
N LYS A 113 19.78 5.70 12.31
CA LYS A 113 19.85 6.03 10.88
C LYS A 113 19.74 4.79 9.98
N ASP A 114 20.25 3.64 10.42
CA ASP A 114 20.25 2.42 9.62
C ASP A 114 18.84 1.82 9.51
N MET A 115 18.07 1.82 10.61
CA MET A 115 16.65 1.45 10.59
C MET A 115 15.85 2.37 9.67
N LEU A 116 16.10 3.68 9.76
CA LEU A 116 15.41 4.66 8.92
C LEU A 116 15.69 4.43 7.42
N LYS A 117 16.94 4.12 7.06
CA LYS A 117 17.30 3.78 5.67
C LYS A 117 16.64 2.49 5.19
N ARG A 118 16.48 1.49 6.07
CA ARG A 118 15.83 0.22 5.72
C ARG A 118 14.32 0.39 5.48
N TYR A 119 13.62 1.15 6.34
CA TYR A 119 12.23 1.54 6.09
C TYR A 119 12.09 2.29 4.77
N GLU A 120 12.97 3.24 4.50
CA GLU A 120 12.98 3.99 3.24
C GLU A 120 13.17 3.08 2.02
N LYS A 121 14.06 2.08 2.10
CA LYS A 121 14.27 1.08 1.04
C LYS A 121 13.02 0.22 0.82
N LEU A 122 12.34 -0.22 1.89
CA LEU A 122 11.09 -0.98 1.80
C LEU A 122 9.98 -0.15 1.15
N ILE A 123 9.74 1.06 1.64
CA ILE A 123 8.71 1.98 1.13
C ILE A 123 8.92 2.26 -0.36
N ASN A 124 10.16 2.53 -0.77
CA ASN A 124 10.47 2.82 -2.17
C ASN A 124 10.17 1.63 -3.09
N ASN A 125 10.43 0.40 -2.66
CA ASN A 125 10.09 -0.79 -3.47
C ASN A 125 8.59 -1.09 -3.46
N LEU A 126 7.90 -0.86 -2.33
CA LEU A 126 6.43 -0.92 -2.29
C LEU A 126 5.79 0.09 -3.25
N MET A 127 6.33 1.30 -3.36
CA MET A 127 5.87 2.31 -4.33
C MET A 127 6.04 1.83 -5.78
N LYS A 128 7.17 1.20 -6.13
CA LYS A 128 7.37 0.61 -7.46
C LYS A 128 6.35 -0.49 -7.74
N MET A 129 6.14 -1.38 -6.77
CA MET A 129 5.18 -2.49 -6.89
C MET A 129 3.74 -1.97 -7.06
N ALA A 130 3.37 -0.89 -6.36
CA ALA A 130 2.06 -0.24 -6.52
C ALA A 130 1.90 0.42 -7.91
N ASP A 131 2.98 0.99 -8.46
CA ASP A 131 2.98 1.55 -9.83
C ASP A 131 2.82 0.46 -10.88
N GLU A 132 3.52 -0.66 -10.69
CA GLU A 132 3.42 -1.84 -11.56
C GLU A 132 2.02 -2.47 -11.49
N LEU A 133 1.43 -2.59 -10.30
CA LEU A 133 0.04 -3.03 -10.12
C LEU A 133 -0.93 -2.12 -10.88
N LYS A 134 -0.82 -0.80 -10.69
CA LYS A 134 -1.65 0.18 -11.40
C LYS A 134 -1.53 0.03 -12.92
N THR A 135 -0.32 -0.20 -13.43
CA THR A 135 -0.06 -0.43 -14.85
C THR A 135 -0.66 -1.75 -15.33
N THR A 136 -0.52 -2.83 -14.54
CA THR A 136 -1.11 -4.14 -14.80
C THR A 136 -2.62 -4.06 -14.95
N ILE A 137 -3.30 -3.42 -13.99
CA ILE A 137 -4.76 -3.30 -14.00
C ILE A 137 -5.24 -2.46 -15.19
N LYS A 138 -4.50 -1.41 -15.55
CA LYS A 138 -4.78 -0.64 -16.76
C LYS A 138 -4.61 -1.49 -18.03
N ASN A 139 -3.56 -2.31 -18.10
CA ASN A 139 -3.26 -3.17 -19.23
C ASN A 139 -4.28 -4.32 -19.41
N LEU A 140 -5.03 -4.71 -18.37
CA LEU A 140 -6.18 -5.63 -18.54
C LEU A 140 -7.17 -5.12 -19.59
N ARG A 141 -7.35 -3.80 -19.72
CA ARG A 141 -8.18 -3.17 -20.75
C ARG A 141 -7.37 -2.76 -21.97
N ASP A 142 -6.25 -2.08 -21.76
CA ASP A 142 -5.57 -1.33 -22.81
C ASP A 142 -4.58 -2.18 -23.62
N ASN A 143 -3.92 -3.16 -22.99
CA ASN A 143 -2.91 -4.01 -23.63
C ASN A 143 -2.75 -5.37 -22.90
N PRO A 144 -3.67 -6.33 -23.10
CA PRO A 144 -3.71 -7.58 -22.34
C PRO A 144 -2.45 -8.45 -22.48
N GLN A 145 -1.71 -8.32 -23.60
CA GLN A 145 -0.49 -9.07 -23.85
C GLN A 145 0.63 -8.73 -22.87
N GLU A 146 0.67 -7.50 -22.35
CA GLU A 146 1.69 -7.07 -21.38
C GLU A 146 1.39 -7.53 -19.95
N VAL A 147 0.13 -7.88 -19.63
CA VAL A 147 -0.29 -8.24 -18.27
C VAL A 147 0.58 -9.33 -17.67
N PHE A 148 0.98 -10.33 -18.45
CA PHE A 148 1.86 -11.40 -17.99
C PHE A 148 3.25 -10.87 -17.58
N ASN A 149 3.83 -9.97 -18.39
CA ASN A 149 5.11 -9.33 -18.08
C ASN A 149 4.99 -8.47 -16.83
N ASN A 150 3.92 -7.67 -16.73
CA ASN A 150 3.67 -6.85 -15.55
C ASN A 150 3.55 -7.71 -14.28
N THR A 151 2.82 -8.84 -14.33
CA THR A 151 2.71 -9.75 -13.18
C THR A 151 4.03 -10.42 -12.81
N THR A 152 4.90 -10.68 -13.80
CA THR A 152 6.25 -11.20 -13.55
C THR A 152 7.09 -10.15 -12.82
N MET A 153 7.02 -8.89 -13.25
CA MET A 153 7.70 -7.78 -12.57
C MET A 153 7.20 -7.57 -11.13
N ILE A 154 5.88 -7.69 -10.89
CA ILE A 154 5.33 -7.66 -9.53
C ILE A 154 5.94 -8.76 -8.65
N HIS A 155 6.09 -9.98 -9.19
CA HIS A 155 6.69 -11.08 -8.45
C HIS A 155 8.20 -10.88 -8.19
N GLU A 156 8.93 -10.30 -9.14
CA GLU A 156 10.34 -9.93 -8.94
C GLU A 156 10.48 -8.87 -7.84
N LEU A 157 9.63 -7.84 -7.84
CA LEU A 157 9.58 -6.82 -6.80
C LEU A 157 9.21 -7.40 -5.42
N GLU A 158 8.28 -8.37 -5.37
CA GLU A 158 7.95 -9.11 -4.14
C GLU A 158 9.19 -9.82 -3.57
N ASN A 159 9.96 -10.52 -4.40
CA ASN A 159 11.19 -11.19 -3.98
C ASN A 159 12.22 -10.20 -3.43
N GLU A 160 12.37 -9.03 -4.06
CA GLU A 160 13.25 -7.96 -3.55
C GLU A 160 12.79 -7.44 -2.19
N ILE A 161 11.48 -7.21 -2.02
CA ILE A 161 10.89 -6.74 -0.77
C ILE A 161 11.10 -7.78 0.35
N ASP A 162 10.86 -9.06 0.05
CA ASP A 162 11.07 -10.18 0.97
C ASP A 162 12.53 -10.27 1.44
N GLU A 163 13.49 -10.10 0.54
CA GLU A 163 14.91 -10.09 0.89
C GLU A 163 15.23 -8.91 1.81
N ILE A 164 14.78 -7.69 1.46
CA ILE A 164 14.99 -6.50 2.30
C ILE A 164 14.37 -6.69 3.69
N PHE A 165 13.18 -7.28 3.76
CA PHE A 165 12.49 -7.54 5.02
C PHE A 165 13.25 -8.55 5.87
N ARG A 166 13.71 -9.67 5.28
CA ARG A 166 14.55 -10.67 5.98
C ARG A 166 15.85 -10.08 6.49
N GLU A 167 16.54 -9.29 5.67
CA GLU A 167 17.74 -8.55 6.11
C GLU A 167 17.44 -7.61 7.28
N PHE A 168 16.28 -6.96 7.26
CA PHE A 168 15.89 -6.06 8.32
C PHE A 168 15.57 -6.81 9.62
N LEU A 169 14.82 -7.92 9.56
CA LEU A 169 14.58 -8.79 10.71
C LEU A 169 15.89 -9.31 11.32
N ASN A 170 16.81 -9.80 10.48
CA ASN A 170 18.13 -10.25 10.93
C ASN A 170 18.90 -9.13 11.63
N TYR A 171 18.83 -7.89 11.11
CA TYR A 171 19.41 -6.73 11.76
C TYR A 171 18.78 -6.45 13.14
N LEU A 172 17.45 -6.56 13.26
CA LEU A 172 16.75 -6.36 14.53
C LEU A 172 17.11 -7.43 15.56
N TYR A 173 17.18 -8.70 15.16
CA TYR A 173 17.50 -9.81 16.07
C TYR A 173 18.95 -9.83 16.53
N ASN A 174 19.88 -9.33 15.72
CA ASN A 174 21.30 -9.25 16.06
C ASN A 174 21.67 -7.99 16.88
N LYS A 175 20.71 -7.10 17.14
CA LYS A 175 20.92 -5.88 17.95
C LYS A 175 20.55 -6.15 19.40
N GLU A 176 21.54 -6.54 20.21
CA GLU A 176 21.36 -6.80 21.65
C GLU A 176 20.83 -5.58 22.43
N ASP A 177 21.15 -4.37 21.98
CA ASP A 177 20.75 -3.11 22.63
C ASP A 177 19.37 -2.58 22.21
N LEU A 178 18.60 -3.32 21.41
CA LEU A 178 17.26 -2.86 21.01
C LEU A 178 16.26 -3.09 22.15
N GLU A 179 15.58 -2.03 22.61
CA GLU A 179 14.55 -2.20 23.63
C GLU A 179 13.45 -3.15 23.12
N VAL A 180 13.16 -4.22 23.85
CA VAL A 180 12.16 -5.23 23.47
C VAL A 180 10.77 -4.62 23.21
N ARG A 181 10.43 -3.51 23.88
CA ARG A 181 9.17 -2.77 23.63
C ARG A 181 9.10 -2.11 22.25
N LEU A 182 10.24 -1.79 21.64
CA LEU A 182 10.30 -1.34 20.25
C LEU A 182 10.07 -2.51 19.29
N LEU A 183 10.58 -3.71 19.60
CA LEU A 183 10.33 -4.91 18.77
C LEU A 183 8.85 -5.25 18.63
N PHE A 184 8.03 -4.99 19.66
CA PHE A 184 6.58 -5.23 19.59
C PHE A 184 5.80 -4.17 18.78
N LYS A 185 6.47 -3.11 18.32
CA LYS A 185 5.88 -1.99 17.57
C LYS A 185 6.47 -1.82 16.18
N LEU A 186 7.49 -2.60 15.83
CA LEU A 186 8.21 -2.56 14.54
C LEU A 186 7.81 -3.78 13.72
#